data_AF-A0A1Q8DM32-F1
#
_entry.id   AF-A0A1Q8DM32-F1
#
_cell.length_a   1.000
_cell.length_b   1.000
_cell.length_c   1.000
_cell.angle_alpha   90.00
_cell.angle_beta   90.00
_cell.angle_gamma   90.00
#
_symmetry.space_group_name_H-M   'P 1'
#
loop_
_entity.id
_entity.type
_entity.pdbx_description
1 polymer ?
#
loop_
_entity_poly.entity_id
_entity_poly.type
_entity_poly.pdbx_seq_one_letter_code
_entity_poly.pdbx_strand_id
1 'polypeptide(L)'
;MQISYPDWLTPQFVYITLSAVVAVLIWIEGEMLKKTDGKLPKSKFFQISSILDTIWFFISVVVLYVIDLAPLAIAVPAAYGIYTTFGWVYGTRLLKRKGIPDSPKDLVIPAKYIAYSQSFSLIFFGLCLLVLSSPWLPILQ
;
A
#
# COMPACT_ATOMS: atom_id res chain seq x y z
N MET A 1 32.86 3.49 -10.63
CA MET A 1 33.10 2.79 -9.34
C MET A 1 31.83 2.02 -9.02
N GLN A 2 31.81 0.70 -9.24
CA GLN A 2 30.67 -0.14 -8.84
C GLN A 2 30.74 -0.30 -7.33
N ILE A 3 29.82 0.34 -6.62
CA ILE A 3 29.67 0.14 -5.17
C ILE A 3 28.98 -1.22 -5.03
N SER A 4 29.73 -2.23 -4.61
CA SER A 4 29.20 -3.54 -4.24
C SER A 4 28.39 -3.36 -2.96
N TYR A 5 27.07 -3.23 -3.09
CA TYR A 5 26.18 -3.25 -1.93
C TYR A 5 26.09 -4.67 -1.38
N PRO A 6 26.03 -4.86 -0.06
CA PRO A 6 25.57 -6.12 0.51
C PRO A 6 24.20 -6.50 -0.07
N ASP A 7 23.89 -7.79 -0.23
CA ASP A 7 22.66 -8.25 -0.89
C ASP A 7 21.36 -7.66 -0.29
N TRP A 8 21.39 -7.27 0.99
CA TRP A 8 20.29 -6.65 1.74
C TRP A 8 20.15 -5.12 1.55
N LEU A 9 21.01 -4.49 0.77
CA LEU A 9 21.02 -3.03 0.54
C LEU A 9 20.75 -2.66 -0.92
N THR A 10 20.31 -3.62 -1.73
CA THR A 10 19.89 -3.35 -3.10
C THR A 10 18.64 -2.45 -3.12
N PRO A 11 18.50 -1.54 -4.09
CA PRO A 11 17.31 -0.69 -4.22
C PRO A 11 15.99 -1.50 -4.26
N GLN A 12 16.01 -2.67 -4.92
CA GLN A 12 14.89 -3.60 -4.91
C GLN A 12 14.57 -4.08 -3.49
N PHE A 13 15.54 -4.62 -2.75
CA PHE A 13 15.29 -5.14 -1.39
C PHE A 13 14.71 -4.06 -0.48
N VAL A 14 15.26 -2.84 -0.52
CA VAL A 14 14.77 -1.69 0.25
C VAL A 14 13.34 -1.36 -0.13
N TYR A 15 13.03 -1.24 -1.42
CA TYR A 15 11.69 -0.92 -1.89
C TYR A 15 10.66 -1.98 -1.48
N ILE A 16 10.96 -3.27 -1.63
CA ILE A 16 10.03 -4.36 -1.29
C ILE A 16 9.83 -4.42 0.24
N THR A 17 10.89 -4.24 1.02
CA THR A 17 10.80 -4.20 2.49
C THR A 17 9.93 -3.04 2.96
N LEU A 18 10.14 -1.84 2.44
CA LEU A 18 9.32 -0.68 2.78
C LEU A 18 7.88 -0.83 2.29
N SER A 19 7.65 -1.48 1.16
CA SER A 19 6.30 -1.82 0.68
C SER A 19 5.58 -2.77 1.64
N ALA A 20 6.28 -3.73 2.24
CA ALA A 20 5.73 -4.59 3.29
C ALA A 20 5.33 -3.76 4.53
N VAL A 21 6.13 -2.76 4.91
CA VAL A 21 5.78 -1.83 6.01
C VAL A 21 4.53 -1.02 5.67
N VAL A 22 4.42 -0.48 4.45
CA VAL A 22 3.22 0.25 3.98
C VAL A 22 1.98 -0.65 4.01
N ALA A 23 2.11 -1.93 3.66
CA ALA A 23 1.00 -2.88 3.79
C ALA A 23 0.49 -2.99 5.24
N VAL A 24 1.41 -3.06 6.21
CA VAL A 24 1.07 -3.09 7.64
C VAL A 24 0.40 -1.78 8.07
N LEU A 25 0.89 -0.63 7.58
CA LEU A 25 0.30 0.68 7.85
C LEU A 25 -1.15 0.77 7.35
N ILE A 26 -1.42 0.40 6.09
CA ILE A 26 -2.78 0.35 5.53
C ILE A 26 -3.70 -0.53 6.37
N TRP A 27 -3.21 -1.69 6.83
CA TRP A 27 -4.00 -2.58 7.69
C TRP A 27 -4.37 -1.91 9.01
N ILE A 28 -3.40 -1.27 9.67
CA ILE A 28 -3.57 -0.56 10.94
C ILE A 28 -4.56 0.61 10.77
N GLU A 29 -4.45 1.38 9.68
CA GLU A 29 -5.40 2.44 9.36
C GLU A 29 -6.83 1.93 9.28
N GLY A 30 -7.03 0.77 8.63
CA GLY A 30 -8.33 0.12 8.57
C GLY A 30 -8.88 -0.24 9.96
N GLU A 31 -8.04 -0.74 10.86
CA GLU A 31 -8.44 -1.02 12.25
C GLU A 31 -8.75 0.25 13.03
N MET A 32 -8.00 1.34 12.80
CA MET A 32 -8.28 2.64 13.43
C MET A 32 -9.61 3.22 12.94
N LEU A 33 -9.90 3.11 11.64
CA LEU A 33 -11.17 3.55 11.06
C LEU A 33 -12.36 2.71 11.56
N LYS A 34 -12.19 1.41 11.77
CA LYS A 34 -13.24 0.58 12.38
C LYS A 34 -13.57 1.03 13.80
N LYS A 35 -12.57 1.42 14.60
CA LYS A 35 -12.76 1.92 15.98
C LYS A 35 -13.50 3.25 16.04
N THR A 36 -13.58 3.99 14.94
CA THR A 36 -14.24 5.30 14.84
C THR A 36 -15.47 5.27 13.95
N ASP A 37 -16.03 4.09 13.67
CA ASP A 37 -17.18 3.89 12.76
C ASP A 37 -16.98 4.52 11.37
N GLY A 38 -15.74 4.52 10.89
CA GLY A 38 -15.33 5.11 9.62
C GLY A 38 -15.07 6.62 9.67
N LYS A 39 -15.25 7.29 10.81
CA LYS A 39 -14.84 8.71 10.95
C LYS A 39 -13.33 8.81 10.98
N LEU A 40 -12.77 9.87 10.40
CA LEU A 40 -11.32 10.09 10.40
C LEU A 40 -10.77 10.18 11.84
N PRO A 41 -9.83 9.30 12.24
CA PRO A 41 -9.17 9.39 13.54
C PRO A 41 -8.41 10.71 13.67
N LYS A 42 -8.47 11.35 14.84
CA LYS A 42 -7.74 12.61 15.12
C LYS A 42 -6.26 12.40 15.47
N SER A 43 -5.73 11.19 15.29
CA SER A 43 -4.36 10.87 15.67
C SER A 43 -3.36 11.36 14.62
N LYS A 44 -2.23 11.89 15.07
CA LYS A 44 -1.12 12.28 14.17
C LYS A 44 -0.57 11.08 13.40
N PHE A 45 -0.55 9.91 14.04
CA PHE A 45 -0.12 8.67 13.40
C PHE A 45 -0.96 8.33 12.16
N PHE A 46 -2.30 8.40 12.27
CA PHE A 46 -3.19 8.13 11.13
C PHE A 46 -2.94 9.11 9.98
N GLN A 47 -2.76 10.40 10.29
CA GLN A 47 -2.49 11.41 9.27
C GLN A 47 -1.17 11.17 8.53
N ILE A 48 -0.09 10.87 9.27
CA ILE A 48 1.23 10.61 8.69
C ILE A 48 1.20 9.33 7.86
N SER A 49 0.61 8.26 8.39
CA SER A 49 0.45 6.98 7.71
C SER A 49 -0.30 7.16 6.39
N SER A 50 -1.42 7.90 6.40
CA SER A 50 -2.26 8.05 5.21
C SER A 50 -1.57 8.86 4.11
N ILE A 51 -0.73 9.81 4.51
CA ILE A 51 0.15 10.54 3.59
C ILE A 51 1.21 9.61 3.00
N LEU A 52 1.85 8.77 3.82
CA LEU A 52 2.85 7.80 3.36
C LEU A 52 2.24 6.83 2.35
N ASP A 53 1.07 6.26 2.64
CA ASP A 53 0.35 5.34 1.76
C ASP A 53 0.04 6.00 0.39
N THR A 54 -0.37 7.27 0.42
CA THR A 54 -0.65 8.04 -0.80
C THR A 54 0.63 8.32 -1.59
N ILE A 55 1.70 8.75 -0.93
CA ILE A 55 3.00 9.01 -1.56
C ILE A 55 3.59 7.72 -2.15
N TRP A 56 3.36 6.57 -1.50
CA TRP A 56 3.87 5.29 -1.94
C TRP A 56 3.37 4.87 -3.33
N PHE A 57 2.21 5.36 -3.75
CA PHE A 57 1.72 5.18 -5.12
C PHE A 57 2.69 5.80 -6.13
N PHE A 58 3.07 7.06 -5.94
CA PHE A 58 4.00 7.76 -6.82
C PHE A 58 5.39 7.14 -6.79
N ILE A 59 5.86 6.74 -5.60
CA ILE A 59 7.12 6.00 -5.46
C ILE A 59 7.07 4.70 -6.26
N SER A 60 5.98 3.94 -6.15
CA SER A 60 5.81 2.67 -6.87
C SER A 60 5.78 2.86 -8.39
N VAL A 61 5.16 3.94 -8.88
CA VAL A 61 5.22 4.29 -10.30
C VAL A 61 6.65 4.62 -10.73
N VAL A 62 7.39 5.44 -9.98
CA VAL A 62 8.78 5.79 -10.31
C VAL A 62 9.68 4.56 -10.32
N VAL A 63 9.50 3.66 -9.34
CA VAL A 63 10.29 2.43 -9.19
C VAL A 63 10.21 1.54 -10.43
N LEU A 64 9.06 1.48 -11.11
CA LEU A 64 8.91 0.72 -12.36
C LEU A 64 9.84 1.18 -13.49
N TYR A 65 10.35 2.42 -13.45
CA TYR A 65 11.18 2.99 -14.51
C TYR A 65 12.62 3.26 -14.08
N VAL A 66 12.91 3.27 -12.77
CA VAL A 66 14.21 3.70 -12.23
C VAL A 66 15.00 2.53 -11.63
N ILE A 67 14.33 1.48 -11.16
CA ILE A 67 14.99 0.31 -10.57
C ILE A 67 14.89 -0.87 -11.52
N ASP A 68 16.01 -1.57 -11.75
CA ASP A 68 16.03 -2.84 -12.46
C ASP A 68 15.48 -3.94 -11.53
N LEU A 69 14.19 -4.23 -11.68
CA LEU A 69 13.48 -5.19 -10.85
C LEU A 69 13.52 -6.58 -11.48
N ALA A 70 13.81 -7.59 -10.66
CA ALA A 70 13.61 -8.98 -11.05
C ALA A 70 12.15 -9.21 -11.50
N PRO A 71 11.88 -10.13 -12.45
CA PRO A 71 10.56 -10.31 -13.04
C PRO A 71 9.42 -10.47 -12.01
N LEU A 72 9.65 -11.22 -10.92
CA LEU A 72 8.67 -11.38 -9.85
C LEU A 72 8.47 -10.09 -9.03
N ALA A 73 9.53 -9.30 -8.83
CA ALA A 73 9.48 -8.08 -8.04
C ALA A 73 8.69 -6.95 -8.73
N ILE A 74 8.57 -6.96 -10.06
CA ILE A 74 7.70 -6.06 -10.84
C ILE A 74 6.23 -6.15 -10.38
N ALA A 75 5.80 -7.31 -9.88
CA ALA A 75 4.44 -7.51 -9.41
C ALA A 75 4.10 -6.59 -8.22
N VAL A 76 5.07 -6.19 -7.40
CA VAL A 76 4.83 -5.34 -6.21
C VAL A 76 4.37 -3.93 -6.60
N PRO A 77 5.14 -3.12 -7.34
CA PRO A 77 4.67 -1.79 -7.75
C PRO A 77 3.44 -1.85 -8.65
N ALA A 78 3.32 -2.88 -9.51
CA ALA A 78 2.16 -3.06 -10.37
C ALA A 78 0.89 -3.34 -9.56
N ALA A 79 0.94 -4.28 -8.60
CA ALA A 79 -0.19 -4.59 -7.74
C ALA A 79 -0.60 -3.37 -6.91
N TYR A 80 0.36 -2.64 -6.34
CA TYR A 80 0.09 -1.42 -5.60
C TYR A 80 -0.61 -0.37 -6.46
N GLY A 81 -0.05 -0.06 -7.64
CA GLY A 81 -0.61 0.93 -8.56
C GLY A 81 -2.04 0.60 -9.01
N ILE A 82 -2.30 -0.67 -9.37
CA ILE A 82 -3.62 -1.15 -9.76
C ILE A 82 -4.59 -0.95 -8.58
N TYR A 83 -4.27 -1.50 -7.41
CA TYR A 83 -5.19 -1.47 -6.27
C TYR A 83 -5.47 -0.07 -5.75
N THR A 84 -4.48 0.82 -5.70
CA THR A 84 -4.69 2.22 -5.31
C THR A 84 -5.63 2.93 -6.28
N THR A 85 -5.41 2.75 -7.60
CA THR A 85 -6.26 3.37 -8.63
C THR A 85 -7.70 2.87 -8.53
N PHE A 86 -7.90 1.55 -8.44
CA PHE A 86 -9.22 0.96 -8.25
C PHE A 86 -9.85 1.35 -6.90
N GLY A 87 -9.03 1.52 -5.87
CA GLY A 87 -9.43 2.03 -4.56
C GLY A 87 -10.05 3.43 -4.69
N TRP A 88 -9.37 4.37 -5.34
CA TRP A 88 -9.92 5.71 -5.55
C TRP A 88 -11.23 5.71 -6.34
N VAL A 89 -11.31 4.91 -7.41
CA VAL A 89 -12.56 4.74 -8.19
C VAL A 89 -13.68 4.16 -7.32
N TYR A 90 -13.37 3.15 -6.50
CA TYR A 90 -14.35 2.50 -5.63
C TYR A 90 -14.82 3.43 -4.50
N GLY A 91 -13.88 4.13 -3.85
CA GLY A 91 -14.14 5.09 -2.78
C GLY A 91 -15.01 6.25 -3.26
N THR A 92 -14.66 6.88 -4.38
CA THR A 92 -15.44 7.96 -5.00
C THR A 92 -16.86 7.50 -5.35
N ARG A 93 -17.02 6.30 -5.92
CA ARG A 93 -18.34 5.72 -6.23
C ARG A 93 -19.17 5.50 -4.98
N LEU A 94 -18.57 5.04 -3.89
CA LEU A 94 -19.29 4.83 -2.62
C LEU A 94 -19.69 6.13 -1.94
N LEU A 95 -18.83 7.16 -1.98
CA LEU A 95 -19.15 8.49 -1.47
C LEU A 95 -20.30 9.14 -2.26
N LYS A 96 -20.27 9.05 -3.60
CA LYS A 96 -21.35 9.56 -4.45
C LYS A 96 -22.72 8.95 -4.13
N ARG A 97 -22.76 7.68 -3.68
CA ARG A 97 -24.01 7.00 -3.29
C ARG A 97 -24.56 7.44 -1.93
N LYS A 98 -23.71 7.90 -1.02
CA LYS A 98 -24.11 8.33 0.33
C LYS A 98 -24.35 9.84 0.44
N GLY A 99 -24.04 10.60 -0.61
CA GLY A 99 -23.99 12.06 -0.58
C GLY A 99 -22.60 12.55 -0.18
N ILE A 100 -22.11 13.58 -0.87
CA ILE A 100 -20.86 14.24 -0.50
C ILE A 100 -21.17 15.14 0.71
N PRO A 101 -20.50 14.96 1.85
CA PRO A 101 -20.77 15.78 3.03
C PRO A 101 -20.34 17.24 2.79
N ASP A 102 -21.06 18.18 3.41
CA ASP A 102 -20.77 19.62 3.32
C ASP A 102 -19.45 20.00 4.00
N SER A 103 -18.96 19.16 4.93
CA SER A 103 -17.67 19.35 5.60
C SER A 103 -16.81 18.08 5.61
N PRO A 104 -15.47 18.20 5.51
CA PRO A 104 -14.56 17.06 5.65
C PRO A 104 -14.64 16.36 7.00
N LYS A 105 -15.15 17.03 8.05
CA LYS A 105 -15.30 16.45 9.40
C LYS A 105 -16.45 15.46 9.47
N ASP A 106 -17.40 15.57 8.56
CA ASP A 106 -18.57 14.69 8.46
C ASP A 106 -18.32 13.54 7.47
N LEU A 107 -17.09 13.45 6.92
CA LEU A 107 -16.69 12.35 6.06
C LEU A 107 -16.62 11.05 6.86
N VAL A 108 -17.47 10.10 6.48
CA VAL A 108 -17.46 8.74 6.99
C VAL A 108 -16.98 7.81 5.88
N ILE A 109 -15.81 7.22 6.08
CA ILE A 109 -15.24 6.22 5.19
C ILE A 109 -16.15 4.98 5.20
N PRO A 110 -16.68 4.53 4.05
CA PRO A 110 -17.58 3.39 4.01
C PRO A 110 -16.90 2.10 4.49
N ALA A 111 -17.58 1.30 5.33
CA ALA A 111 -17.07 0.02 5.82
C ALA A 111 -16.61 -0.94 4.70
N LYS A 112 -17.28 -0.92 3.54
CA LYS A 112 -16.87 -1.71 2.37
C LYS A 112 -15.53 -1.27 1.78
N TYR A 113 -15.24 0.04 1.82
CA TYR A 113 -13.95 0.56 1.40
C TYR A 113 -12.84 0.18 2.40
N ILE A 114 -13.14 0.25 3.70
CA ILE A 114 -12.20 -0.17 4.76
C ILE A 114 -11.84 -1.65 4.58
N ALA A 115 -12.84 -2.53 4.40
CA ALA A 115 -12.62 -3.95 4.17
C ALA A 115 -11.81 -4.21 2.89
N TYR A 116 -12.12 -3.50 1.80
CA TYR A 116 -11.34 -3.57 0.57
C TYR A 116 -9.86 -3.23 0.79
N SER A 117 -9.55 -2.13 1.47
CA SER A 117 -8.18 -1.71 1.74
C SER A 117 -7.42 -2.71 2.62
N GLN A 118 -8.09 -3.27 3.63
CA GLN A 118 -7.47 -4.29 4.50
C GLN A 118 -7.25 -5.63 3.77
N SER A 119 -8.21 -6.08 2.97
CA SER A 119 -8.01 -7.28 2.15
C SER A 119 -6.85 -7.09 1.17
N PHE A 120 -6.76 -5.92 0.54
CA PHE A 120 -5.62 -5.57 -0.30
C PHE A 120 -4.31 -5.63 0.47
N SER A 121 -4.24 -4.97 1.63
CA SER A 121 -2.98 -4.87 2.37
C SER A 121 -2.48 -6.23 2.86
N LEU A 122 -3.36 -7.15 3.22
CA LEU A 122 -2.99 -8.53 3.57
C LEU A 122 -2.35 -9.27 2.37
N ILE A 123 -3.00 -9.21 1.20
CA ILE A 123 -2.52 -9.88 -0.02
C ILE A 123 -1.21 -9.23 -0.49
N PHE A 124 -1.14 -7.91 -0.43
CA PHE A 124 0.04 -7.13 -0.81
C PHE A 124 1.23 -7.42 0.11
N PHE A 125 0.99 -7.54 1.42
CA PHE A 125 2.01 -7.96 2.37
C PHE A 125 2.52 -9.37 2.05
N GLY A 126 1.61 -10.31 1.78
CA GLY A 126 1.96 -11.66 1.36
C GLY A 126 2.81 -11.69 0.08
N LEU A 127 2.48 -10.85 -0.91
CA LEU A 127 3.28 -10.68 -2.12
C LEU A 127 4.69 -10.12 -1.81
N CYS A 128 4.79 -9.13 -0.93
CA CYS A 128 6.09 -8.59 -0.53
C CYS A 128 6.96 -9.67 0.16
N LEU A 129 6.37 -10.46 1.07
CA LEU A 129 7.08 -11.57 1.72
C LEU A 129 7.49 -12.66 0.72
N LEU A 130 6.63 -12.99 -0.25
CA LEU A 130 6.96 -13.93 -1.33
C LEU A 130 8.17 -13.44 -2.14
N VAL A 131 8.18 -12.16 -2.54
CA VAL A 131 9.30 -11.58 -3.31
C VAL A 131 10.58 -11.53 -2.48
N LEU A 132 10.50 -11.14 -1.21
CA LEU A 132 11.66 -11.12 -0.32
C LEU A 132 12.21 -12.54 -0.11
N SER A 133 11.32 -13.53 -0.01
CA SER A 133 11.71 -14.93 0.23
C SER A 133 12.10 -15.71 -1.04
N SER A 134 11.83 -15.15 -2.22
CA SER A 134 11.99 -15.87 -3.49
C SER A 134 13.40 -16.41 -3.76
N PRO A 135 14.51 -15.79 -3.31
CA PRO A 135 15.85 -16.37 -3.50
C PRO A 135 16.06 -17.71 -2.79
N TRP A 136 15.25 -18.02 -1.77
CA TRP A 136 15.31 -19.26 -1.01
C TRP A 136 14.23 -20.28 -1.42
N LEU A 137 13.39 -19.94 -2.41
CA LEU A 137 12.36 -20.84 -2.90
C LEU A 137 12.91 -21.72 -4.03
N PRO A 138 12.73 -23.05 -3.97
CA PRO A 138 13.27 -23.99 -4.96
C PRO A 138 12.57 -23.93 -6.33
N ILE A 139 11.66 -22.96 -6.54
CA ILE A 139 10.82 -22.84 -7.75
C ILE A 139 11.49 -21.94 -8.80
N LEU A 140 12.56 -21.21 -8.44
CA LEU A 140 13.24 -20.22 -9.29
C LEU A 140 14.75 -20.48 -9.49
N GLN A 141 15.27 -21.64 -9.04
CA GLN A 141 16.61 -22.14 -9.38
C GLN A 141 16.56 -22.96 -10.67
#